data_AF-A0A7S2S7K0-F1
#
_entry.id   AF-A0A7S2S7K0-F1
#
_cell.length_a   1.000
_cell.length_b   1.000
_cell.length_c   1.000
_cell.angle_alpha   90.00
_cell.angle_beta   90.00
_cell.angle_gamma   90.00
#
_symmetry.space_group_name_H-M   'P 1'
#
loop_
_entity.id
_entity.type
_entity.pdbx_description
1 polymer ?
#
loop_
_entity_poly.entity_id
_entity_poly.type
_entity_poly.pdbx_seq_one_letter_code
_entity_poly.pdbx_strand_id
1 'polypeptide(L)'
;DVVKPRRRTNVNSFISDEIVIRNNHLSDSRLTAVEVKGVNGVVIEDNVISIVDYSGIYLESSNNCIIRNNVIDYFRYHEERGRTHLSNHANGIHVQSDASVTSCEQNTINVRKENHLDGAIYFSNQQNIPSNIASNTYYSFY
;
A
#
# COMPACT_ATOMS: atom_id res chain seq x y z
N ASP A 1 -0.77 18.41 -14.39
CA ASP A 1 -1.97 18.89 -13.67
C ASP A 1 -2.07 18.29 -12.27
N VAL A 2 -2.22 19.15 -11.26
CA VAL A 2 -2.33 18.77 -9.85
C VAL A 2 -3.76 18.28 -9.59
N VAL A 3 -3.93 16.99 -9.37
CA VAL A 3 -5.21 16.42 -8.95
C VAL A 3 -5.42 16.75 -7.45
N LYS A 4 -6.30 17.71 -7.15
CA LYS A 4 -6.76 17.94 -5.77
C LYS A 4 -7.90 16.95 -5.47
N PRO A 5 -7.80 16.07 -4.46
CA PRO A 5 -8.84 15.10 -4.21
C PRO A 5 -10.07 15.79 -3.59
N ARG A 6 -11.19 15.73 -4.30
CA ARG A 6 -12.52 15.91 -3.70
C ARG A 6 -12.92 14.59 -3.05
N ARG A 7 -13.44 14.68 -1.84
CA ARG A 7 -14.00 13.58 -1.02
C ARG A 7 -14.45 12.38 -1.87
N ARG A 8 -13.73 11.26 -1.74
CA ARG A 8 -13.78 10.01 -2.53
C ARG A 8 -12.99 10.06 -3.84
N THR A 9 -11.71 9.71 -3.77
CA THR A 9 -10.94 9.34 -4.98
C THR A 9 -9.97 8.23 -4.63
N ASN A 10 -10.21 7.05 -5.23
CA ASN A 10 -9.16 6.07 -5.47
C ASN A 10 -8.34 6.61 -6.65
N VAL A 11 -7.02 6.65 -6.49
CA VAL A 11 -6.12 7.01 -7.59
C VAL A 11 -5.92 5.75 -8.44
N ASN A 12 -6.70 5.62 -9.52
CA ASN A 12 -6.52 4.57 -10.52
C ASN A 12 -5.77 5.18 -11.71
N SER A 13 -4.53 4.73 -11.95
CA SER A 13 -3.71 5.22 -13.05
C SER A 13 -3.47 4.13 -14.09
N PHE A 14 -3.74 4.42 -15.37
CA PHE A 14 -3.45 3.55 -16.51
C PHE A 14 -2.46 4.27 -17.43
N ILE A 15 -1.23 3.73 -17.49
CA ILE A 15 -0.17 3.98 -18.49
C ILE A 15 0.39 5.42 -18.52
N SER A 16 1.39 5.67 -17.68
CA SER A 16 2.35 6.78 -17.81
C SER A 16 3.67 6.32 -17.17
N ASP A 17 4.79 6.52 -17.87
CA ASP A 17 6.10 5.99 -17.47
C ASP A 17 6.71 6.68 -16.22
N GLU A 18 6.06 7.69 -15.65
CA GLU A 18 6.53 8.39 -14.44
C GLU A 18 5.33 8.89 -13.60
N ILE A 19 4.63 7.97 -12.94
CA ILE A 19 3.55 8.33 -12.00
C ILE A 19 4.15 8.54 -10.61
N VAL A 20 3.91 9.73 -10.05
CA VAL A 20 4.33 10.07 -8.69
C VAL A 20 3.10 10.37 -7.83
N ILE A 21 2.90 9.56 -6.80
CA ILE A 21 1.86 9.72 -5.79
C ILE A 21 2.54 10.20 -4.50
N ARG A 22 2.41 11.49 -4.20
CA ARG A 22 3.12 12.08 -3.06
C ARG A 22 2.39 13.15 -2.29
N ASN A 23 2.71 13.29 -1.01
CA ASN A 23 2.17 14.30 -0.09
C ASN A 23 0.64 14.28 0.01
N ASN A 24 0.05 13.09 -0.04
CA ASN A 24 -1.40 12.92 0.11
C ASN A 24 -1.77 12.44 1.50
N HIS A 25 -2.98 12.79 1.92
CA HIS A 25 -3.65 12.14 3.05
C HIS A 25 -4.82 11.33 2.49
N LEU A 26 -4.69 10.00 2.53
CA LEU A 26 -5.68 9.05 2.04
C LEU A 26 -6.29 8.35 3.24
N SER A 27 -7.60 8.43 3.38
CA SER A 27 -8.28 7.84 4.54
C SER A 27 -9.65 7.27 4.19
N ASP A 28 -10.12 6.33 5.01
CA ASP A 28 -11.47 5.75 4.92
C ASP A 28 -11.71 5.05 3.56
N SER A 29 -10.72 4.26 3.12
CA SER A 29 -10.83 3.43 1.93
C SER A 29 -11.39 2.06 2.27
N ARG A 30 -12.33 1.57 1.44
CA ARG A 30 -12.99 0.27 1.60
C ARG A 30 -12.22 -0.91 1.01
N LEU A 31 -11.17 -0.64 0.25
CA LEU A 31 -10.33 -1.68 -0.32
C LEU A 31 -8.89 -1.24 -0.13
N THR A 32 -8.29 -0.68 -1.16
CA THR A 32 -6.91 -0.21 -1.13
C THR A 32 -6.90 1.32 -1.18
N ALA A 33 -5.99 1.97 -0.46
CA ALA A 33 -5.84 3.42 -0.58
C ALA A 33 -5.08 3.83 -1.85
N VAL A 34 -4.00 3.11 -2.17
CA VAL A 34 -3.24 3.27 -3.43
C VAL A 34 -3.14 1.92 -4.14
N GLU A 35 -3.79 1.80 -5.31
CA GLU A 35 -3.75 0.62 -6.16
C GLU A 35 -3.03 0.93 -7.48
N VAL A 36 -1.96 0.17 -7.78
CA VAL A 36 -1.17 0.32 -9.01
C VAL A 36 -1.23 -0.99 -9.79
N LYS A 37 -1.69 -0.91 -11.05
CA LYS A 37 -1.94 -2.08 -11.91
C LYS A 37 -1.40 -1.86 -13.32
N GLY A 38 -0.46 -2.70 -13.74
CA GLY A 38 0.08 -2.65 -15.10
C GLY A 38 0.91 -1.41 -15.41
N VAL A 39 1.55 -0.81 -14.39
CA VAL A 39 2.31 0.44 -14.53
C VAL A 39 3.74 0.24 -14.00
N ASN A 40 4.71 0.75 -14.72
CA ASN A 40 6.11 0.69 -14.29
C ASN A 40 6.61 2.06 -13.82
N GLY A 41 7.65 2.07 -12.97
CA GLY A 41 8.31 3.31 -12.57
C GLY A 41 7.49 4.19 -11.62
N VAL A 42 6.51 3.63 -10.91
CA VAL A 42 5.69 4.42 -9.99
C VAL A 42 6.46 4.74 -8.72
N VAL A 43 6.41 6.01 -8.32
CA VAL A 43 6.96 6.49 -7.05
C VAL A 43 5.81 6.83 -6.11
N ILE A 44 5.78 6.18 -4.95
CA ILE A 44 4.79 6.41 -3.89
C ILE A 44 5.54 6.88 -2.65
N GLU A 45 5.45 8.18 -2.34
CA GLU A 45 6.28 8.79 -1.31
C GLU A 45 5.57 9.83 -0.43
N ASP A 46 5.99 9.94 0.83
CA ASP A 46 5.54 10.99 1.75
C ASP A 46 4.00 11.08 1.88
N ASN A 47 3.29 9.93 1.80
CA ASN A 47 1.85 9.89 2.00
C ASN A 47 1.48 9.44 3.41
N VAL A 48 0.34 9.93 3.90
CA VAL A 48 -0.31 9.45 5.12
C VAL A 48 -1.55 8.67 4.72
N ILE A 49 -1.58 7.38 5.04
CA ILE A 49 -2.64 6.44 4.70
C ILE A 49 -3.26 5.94 6.00
N SER A 50 -4.58 6.05 6.16
CA SER A 50 -5.26 5.59 7.38
C SER A 50 -6.62 4.96 7.12
N ILE A 51 -7.08 4.06 8.00
CA ILE A 51 -8.45 3.51 7.96
C ILE A 51 -8.74 2.85 6.60
N VAL A 52 -8.04 1.74 6.36
CA VAL A 52 -8.12 1.00 5.09
C VAL A 52 -8.57 -0.44 5.36
N ASP A 53 -9.53 -0.94 4.59
CA ASP A 53 -10.13 -2.26 4.84
C ASP A 53 -9.41 -3.42 4.11
N TYR A 54 -8.30 -3.14 3.41
CA TYR A 54 -7.49 -4.17 2.77
C TYR A 54 -5.99 -3.83 2.78
N SER A 55 -5.48 -3.17 1.74
CA SER A 55 -4.07 -2.79 1.66
C SER A 55 -3.89 -1.28 1.68
N GLY A 56 -2.92 -0.77 2.44
CA GLY A 56 -2.56 0.65 2.31
C GLY A 56 -2.10 0.96 0.88
N ILE A 57 -1.09 0.21 0.43
CA ILE A 57 -0.54 0.25 -0.92
C ILE A 57 -0.58 -1.16 -1.52
N TYR A 58 -1.05 -1.29 -2.74
CA TYR A 58 -1.10 -2.57 -3.47
C TYR A 58 -0.55 -2.42 -4.89
N LEU A 59 0.36 -3.33 -5.27
CA LEU A 59 0.96 -3.39 -6.60
C LEU A 59 0.69 -4.76 -7.26
N GLU A 60 0.23 -4.71 -8.51
CA GLU A 60 -0.01 -5.87 -9.37
C GLU A 60 0.48 -5.59 -10.79
N SER A 61 1.15 -6.56 -11.41
CA SER A 61 1.74 -6.45 -12.75
C SER A 61 2.53 -5.15 -12.98
N SER A 62 3.20 -4.63 -11.95
CA SER A 62 3.82 -3.30 -11.91
C SER A 62 5.27 -3.39 -11.47
N ASN A 63 6.19 -2.83 -12.24
CA ASN A 63 7.63 -3.05 -12.05
C ASN A 63 8.43 -1.78 -11.81
N ASN A 64 9.61 -1.92 -11.23
CA ASN A 64 10.54 -0.81 -10.95
C ASN A 64 9.90 0.31 -10.10
N CYS A 65 9.01 -0.06 -9.18
CA CYS A 65 8.34 0.91 -8.32
C CYS A 65 9.23 1.28 -7.12
N ILE A 66 9.00 2.47 -6.57
CA ILE A 66 9.65 2.98 -5.37
C ILE A 66 8.57 3.33 -4.34
N ILE A 67 8.68 2.80 -3.13
CA ILE A 67 7.75 3.07 -2.04
C ILE A 67 8.55 3.54 -0.82
N ARG A 68 8.45 4.82 -0.47
CA ARG A 68 9.29 5.37 0.61
C ARG A 68 8.61 6.42 1.47
N ASN A 69 9.02 6.57 2.73
CA ASN A 69 8.54 7.63 3.62
C ASN A 69 7.01 7.71 3.80
N ASN A 70 6.27 6.62 3.59
CA ASN A 70 4.83 6.64 3.83
C ASN A 70 4.53 6.30 5.29
N VAL A 71 3.51 6.92 5.86
CA VAL A 71 2.93 6.55 7.14
C VAL A 71 1.63 5.80 6.85
N ILE A 72 1.56 4.53 7.23
CA ILE A 72 0.41 3.66 6.98
C ILE A 72 -0.15 3.18 8.31
N ASP A 73 -1.31 3.70 8.65
CA ASP A 73 -2.01 3.44 9.89
C ASP A 73 -3.27 2.63 9.64
N TYR A 74 -3.55 1.70 10.55
CA TYR A 74 -4.87 1.10 10.68
C TYR A 74 -5.45 0.59 9.35
N PHE A 75 -4.81 -0.44 8.83
CA PHE A 75 -5.37 -1.32 7.80
C PHE A 75 -5.90 -2.58 8.47
N ARG A 76 -7.02 -3.12 8.01
CA ARG A 76 -7.73 -4.22 8.67
C ARG A 76 -8.50 -5.06 7.68
N TYR A 77 -9.09 -6.16 8.14
CA TYR A 77 -9.95 -6.96 7.29
C TYR A 77 -11.31 -6.30 7.05
N HIS A 78 -11.78 -6.31 5.80
CA HIS A 78 -13.04 -5.66 5.39
C HIS A 78 -14.30 -6.21 6.10
N GLU A 79 -14.28 -7.45 6.60
CA GLU A 79 -15.43 -8.01 7.34
C GLU A 79 -15.77 -7.21 8.60
N GLU A 80 -14.81 -6.50 9.20
CA GLU A 80 -15.05 -5.65 10.36
C GLU A 80 -15.96 -4.44 10.08
N ARG A 81 -16.28 -4.16 8.80
CA ARG A 81 -17.27 -3.15 8.40
C ARG A 81 -18.56 -3.75 7.83
N GLY A 82 -18.78 -5.05 8.05
CA GLY A 82 -20.07 -5.71 7.81
C GLY A 82 -20.35 -6.08 6.36
N ARG A 83 -19.32 -6.31 5.54
CA ARG A 83 -19.46 -6.79 4.15
C ARG A 83 -18.35 -7.80 3.82
N THR A 84 -18.68 -8.91 3.16
CA THR A 84 -17.76 -10.03 2.93
C THR A 84 -17.06 -9.92 1.57
N HIS A 85 -15.76 -9.60 1.57
CA HIS A 85 -14.86 -9.94 0.46
C HIS A 85 -13.98 -11.10 0.93
N LEU A 86 -13.83 -12.14 0.10
CA LEU A 86 -13.24 -13.44 0.45
C LEU A 86 -11.70 -13.48 0.39
N SER A 87 -11.01 -12.34 0.35
CA SER A 87 -9.55 -12.30 0.20
C SER A 87 -8.86 -12.08 1.54
N ASN A 88 -8.06 -13.04 1.96
CA ASN A 88 -7.53 -13.20 3.33
C ASN A 88 -6.34 -12.29 3.71
N HIS A 89 -5.98 -11.27 2.94
CA HIS A 89 -4.68 -10.60 3.10
C HIS A 89 -4.81 -9.07 3.21
N ALA A 90 -4.87 -8.55 4.43
CA ALA A 90 -4.71 -7.12 4.67
C ALA A 90 -3.24 -6.82 5.03
N ASN A 91 -2.65 -5.77 4.45
CA ASN A 91 -1.24 -5.39 4.63
C ASN A 91 -1.07 -3.88 4.52
N GLY A 92 -0.04 -3.31 5.16
CA GLY A 92 0.31 -1.92 4.91
C GLY A 92 0.74 -1.73 3.46
N ILE A 93 1.63 -2.63 3.00
CA ILE A 93 2.10 -2.69 1.61
C ILE A 93 1.98 -4.15 1.12
N HIS A 94 1.32 -4.37 -0.02
CA HIS A 94 1.24 -5.67 -0.69
C HIS A 94 1.79 -5.56 -2.12
N VAL A 95 2.78 -6.38 -2.42
CA VAL A 95 3.35 -6.54 -3.76
C VAL A 95 3.06 -7.95 -4.26
N GLN A 96 2.28 -8.07 -5.36
CA GLN A 96 1.98 -9.35 -5.99
C GLN A 96 3.22 -10.01 -6.64
N SER A 97 3.09 -11.28 -7.00
CA SER A 97 4.21 -12.10 -7.50
C SER A 97 4.75 -11.64 -8.85
N ASP A 98 3.94 -10.95 -9.64
CA ASP A 98 4.25 -10.39 -10.95
C ASP A 98 4.59 -8.89 -10.92
N ALA A 99 4.72 -8.32 -9.71
CA ALA A 99 5.15 -6.96 -9.47
C ALA A 99 6.55 -6.92 -8.83
N SER A 100 7.26 -5.81 -9.02
CA SER A 100 8.58 -5.58 -8.43
C SER A 100 8.75 -4.16 -7.90
N VAL A 101 9.40 -4.07 -6.74
CA VAL A 101 9.74 -2.83 -6.07
C VAL A 101 11.25 -2.76 -5.96
N THR A 102 11.84 -1.71 -6.52
CA THR A 102 13.29 -1.49 -6.49
C THR A 102 13.74 -0.95 -5.14
N SER A 103 12.89 -0.16 -4.47
CA SER A 103 13.15 0.41 -3.15
C SER A 103 11.87 0.43 -2.32
N CYS A 104 11.92 -0.14 -1.12
CA CYS A 104 10.85 -0.07 -0.13
C CYS A 104 11.43 0.34 1.22
N GLU A 105 11.48 1.63 1.53
CA GLU A 105 12.28 2.14 2.64
C GLU A 105 11.61 3.23 3.47
N GLN A 106 12.01 3.32 4.74
CA GLN A 106 11.60 4.42 5.63
C GLN A 106 10.07 4.61 5.77
N ASN A 107 9.28 3.58 5.45
CA ASN A 107 7.85 3.59 5.71
C ASN A 107 7.61 3.28 7.19
N THR A 108 6.66 3.97 7.79
CA THR A 108 6.16 3.67 9.13
C THR A 108 4.84 2.96 9.00
N ILE A 109 4.75 1.72 9.46
CA ILE A 109 3.55 0.89 9.31
C ILE A 109 3.06 0.46 10.70
N ASN A 110 1.87 0.93 11.06
CA ASN A 110 1.23 0.69 12.34
C ASN A 110 0.20 -0.43 12.20
N VAL A 111 0.57 -1.61 12.72
CA VAL A 111 -0.17 -2.87 12.62
C VAL A 111 -1.00 -3.08 13.89
N ARG A 112 -2.31 -3.32 13.77
CA ARG A 112 -3.10 -3.80 14.91
C ARG A 112 -3.05 -5.32 15.00
N LYS A 113 -2.88 -5.82 16.21
CA LYS A 113 -2.70 -7.26 16.49
C LYS A 113 -3.96 -8.09 16.25
N GLU A 114 -5.13 -7.46 16.30
CA GLU A 114 -6.44 -8.11 16.10
C GLU A 114 -6.71 -8.52 14.66
N ASN A 115 -5.95 -7.94 13.73
CA ASN A 115 -6.12 -8.22 12.33
C ASN A 115 -5.40 -9.54 11.97
N HIS A 116 -6.10 -10.44 11.28
CA HIS A 116 -5.51 -11.61 10.62
C HIS A 116 -4.65 -11.18 9.42
N LEU A 117 -3.53 -10.51 9.69
CA LEU A 117 -2.66 -9.92 8.66
C LEU A 117 -1.54 -10.87 8.30
N ASP A 118 -1.20 -10.88 7.01
CA ASP A 118 0.01 -11.51 6.49
C ASP A 118 1.29 -10.74 6.87
N GLY A 119 1.14 -9.54 7.43
CA GLY A 119 2.24 -8.71 7.93
C GLY A 119 2.08 -7.22 7.58
N ALA A 120 3.00 -6.39 8.07
CA ALA A 120 3.06 -4.98 7.70
C ALA A 120 3.35 -4.78 6.20
N ILE A 121 4.25 -5.59 5.66
CA ILE A 121 4.62 -5.62 4.25
C ILE A 121 4.61 -7.07 3.80
N TYR A 122 3.99 -7.33 2.66
CA TYR A 122 3.90 -8.67 2.09
C TYR A 122 4.31 -8.66 0.62
N PHE A 123 5.26 -9.54 0.30
CA PHE A 123 5.70 -9.84 -1.06
C PHE A 123 5.31 -11.28 -1.38
N SER A 124 4.41 -11.46 -2.35
CA SER A 124 3.99 -12.80 -2.78
C SER A 124 5.12 -13.58 -3.44
N ASN A 125 6.13 -12.90 -4.00
CA ASN A 125 7.36 -13.51 -4.48
C ASN A 125 8.57 -13.02 -3.67
N GLN A 126 9.18 -13.93 -2.90
CA GLN A 126 10.31 -13.62 -2.02
C GLN A 126 11.59 -13.20 -2.77
N GLN A 127 11.70 -13.51 -4.07
CA GLN A 127 12.82 -13.06 -4.91
C GLN A 127 12.76 -11.56 -5.25
N ASN A 128 11.60 -10.91 -5.03
CA ASN A 128 11.37 -9.50 -5.38
C ASN A 128 11.45 -8.58 -4.15
N ILE A 129 12.00 -9.06 -3.03
CA ILE A 129 12.16 -8.26 -1.80
C ILE A 129 13.36 -7.33 -1.97
N PRO A 130 13.18 -6.00 -1.94
CA PRO A 130 14.30 -5.07 -2.05
C PRO A 130 15.16 -5.11 -0.79
N SER A 131 16.48 -4.95 -0.95
CA SER A 131 17.46 -5.08 0.14
C SER A 131 17.29 -4.03 1.25
N ASN A 132 16.63 -2.92 0.95
CA ASN A 132 16.38 -1.83 1.91
C ASN A 132 15.08 -1.97 2.72
N ILE A 133 14.34 -3.08 2.58
CA ILE A 133 13.09 -3.35 3.32
C ILE A 133 13.26 -3.30 4.85
N ALA A 134 14.47 -3.56 5.36
CA ALA A 134 14.79 -3.54 6.78
C ALA A 134 14.78 -2.12 7.38
N SER A 135 14.78 -1.07 6.56
CA SER A 135 14.74 0.32 7.02
C SER A 135 13.33 0.81 7.41
N ASN A 136 12.30 0.00 7.17
CA ASN A 136 10.93 0.32 7.56
C ASN A 136 10.74 0.12 9.06
N THR A 137 9.90 0.98 9.65
CA THR A 137 9.57 0.93 11.07
C THR A 137 8.20 0.31 11.26
N TYR A 138 8.11 -0.67 12.17
CA TYR A 138 6.89 -1.41 12.45
C TYR A 138 6.49 -1.22 13.90
N TYR A 139 5.27 -0.77 14.13
CA TYR A 139 4.68 -0.76 15.46
C TYR A 139 3.50 -1.72 15.49
N SER A 140 3.43 -2.54 16.54
CA SER A 140 2.25 -3.35 16.85
C SER A 140 1.55 -2.77 18.07
N PHE A 141 0.27 -2.42 17.92
CA PHE A 141 -0.53 -1.89 19.02
C PHE A 141 -1.64 -2.88 19.39
N TYR A 142 -1.96 -2.92 20.69
CA TYR A 142 -3.10 -3.62 21.27
C TYR A 142 -4.39 -2.83 21.07
#